data_AF-A0AAP8T9S1-F1
#
_entry.id   AF-A0AAP8T9S1-F1
#
_cell.length_a   1.000
_cell.length_b   1.000
_cell.length_c   1.000
_cell.angle_alpha   90.00
_cell.angle_beta   90.00
_cell.angle_gamma   90.00
#
_symmetry.space_group_name_H-M   'P 1'
#
loop_
_entity.id
_entity.type
_entity.pdbx_description
1 polymer ?
#
loop_
_entity_poly.entity_id
_entity_poly.type
_entity_poly.pdbx_seq_one_letter_code
_entity_poly.pdbx_strand_id
1 'polypeptide(L)'
;MFPQSATLPPSLSQTFMTSFPSLKNSYYIRRLAPFLIVYLVYELIEVAILAFLQQTGMDWNALTLLRLLGNLLVETCSSFLYLIIPYLLYLAALPKAFHGGKTNHVLTTAFFTLFCLLNCCEEMAEILTREHFSFYSRQFLLSPGQAWTQMVEGVSIIPSLLSVLTISTATVVLFSKKLVPLQPPPFAPVRASAPVLACAMAFILSWGSSGPLPAYGGKMGK
;
A
#
# COMPACT_ATOMS: atom_id res chain seq x y z
N MET A 1 -32.23 15.91 61.34
CA MET A 1 -32.92 15.82 60.04
C MET A 1 -32.01 16.48 59.00
N PHE A 2 -31.20 15.67 58.32
CA PHE A 2 -30.24 16.12 57.30
C PHE A 2 -30.55 15.34 56.00
N PRO A 3 -30.53 15.97 54.81
CA PRO A 3 -30.82 15.28 53.57
C PRO A 3 -29.62 14.46 53.09
N GLN A 4 -29.91 13.31 52.48
CA GLN A 4 -28.93 12.40 51.88
C GLN A 4 -28.24 13.04 50.67
N SER A 5 -26.91 13.02 50.68
CA SER A 5 -26.07 13.31 49.52
C SER A 5 -26.14 12.14 48.52
N ALA A 6 -26.75 12.39 47.36
CA ALA A 6 -26.75 11.44 46.25
C ALA A 6 -25.33 11.33 45.64
N THR A 7 -24.70 10.18 45.81
CA THR A 7 -23.45 9.80 45.14
C THR A 7 -23.75 9.32 43.72
N LEU A 8 -23.34 10.11 42.72
CA LEU A 8 -23.31 9.70 41.30
C LEU A 8 -22.29 8.56 41.10
N PRO A 9 -22.59 7.52 40.30
CA PRO A 9 -21.64 6.46 40.00
C PRO A 9 -20.55 6.96 39.02
N PRO A 10 -19.25 6.76 39.31
CA PRO A 10 -18.17 7.09 38.41
C PRO A 10 -17.94 5.93 37.42
N SER A 11 -18.84 5.73 36.47
CA SER A 11 -18.73 4.58 35.53
C SER A 11 -18.67 4.94 34.06
N LEU A 12 -18.67 6.22 33.67
CA LEU A 12 -18.64 6.61 32.25
C LEU A 12 -17.45 7.47 31.82
N SER A 13 -16.70 8.07 32.75
CA SER A 13 -15.56 8.93 32.39
C SER A 13 -14.22 8.20 32.34
N GLN A 14 -14.08 7.03 32.97
CA GLN A 14 -12.79 6.32 33.02
C GLN A 14 -12.53 5.39 31.82
N THR A 15 -13.56 5.02 31.06
CA THR A 15 -13.42 4.09 29.93
C THR A 15 -12.90 4.79 28.66
N PHE A 16 -12.95 6.13 28.59
CA PHE A 16 -12.56 6.88 27.39
C PHE A 16 -11.10 7.36 27.39
N MET A 17 -10.40 7.28 28.52
CA MET A 17 -9.07 7.90 28.69
C MET A 17 -7.89 6.93 28.79
N THR A 18 -8.06 5.64 28.45
CA THR A 18 -6.98 4.63 28.54
C THR A 18 -6.80 3.77 27.30
N SER A 19 -7.00 4.31 26.10
CA SER A 19 -6.64 3.59 24.87
C SER A 19 -5.96 4.46 23.82
N PHE A 20 -4.81 5.05 24.18
CA PHE A 20 -3.74 5.15 23.20
C PHE A 20 -2.94 3.85 23.29
N PRO A 21 -3.23 2.82 22.47
CA PRO A 21 -2.34 1.68 22.40
C PRO A 21 -0.98 2.21 21.96
N SER A 22 0.05 1.97 22.77
CA SER A 22 1.44 2.13 22.35
C SER A 22 1.58 1.58 20.93
N LEU A 23 2.00 2.40 19.97
CA LEU A 23 2.10 2.04 18.54
C LEU A 23 2.82 0.69 18.33
N LYS A 24 3.77 0.38 19.20
CA LYS A 24 4.58 -0.84 19.21
C LYS A 24 3.78 -2.13 19.52
N ASN A 25 2.59 -2.00 20.10
CA ASN A 25 1.72 -3.09 20.54
C ASN A 25 0.41 -3.24 19.74
N SER A 26 0.24 -2.48 18.66
CA SER A 26 -0.92 -2.64 17.79
C SER A 26 -0.77 -3.84 16.86
N TYR A 27 -1.75 -4.75 16.90
CA TYR A 27 -1.83 -5.93 16.04
C TYR A 27 -1.68 -5.57 14.55
N TYR A 28 -2.40 -4.53 14.10
CA TYR A 28 -2.37 -4.09 12.71
C TYR A 28 -1.03 -3.50 12.30
N ILE A 29 -0.41 -2.68 13.16
CA ILE A 29 0.88 -2.07 12.84
C ILE A 29 1.93 -3.15 12.62
N ARG A 30 1.98 -4.19 13.47
CA ARG A 30 2.94 -5.29 13.28
C ARG A 30 2.65 -6.15 12.05
N ARG A 31 1.38 -6.35 11.70
CA ARG A 31 0.97 -7.13 10.53
C ARG A 31 1.25 -6.40 9.22
N LEU A 32 1.06 -5.08 9.21
CA LEU A 32 1.19 -4.25 8.02
C LEU A 32 2.60 -3.68 7.84
N ALA A 33 3.40 -3.56 8.90
CA ALA A 33 4.75 -3.01 8.81
C ALA A 33 5.64 -3.70 7.77
N PRO A 34 5.67 -5.04 7.64
CA PRO A 34 6.45 -5.70 6.58
C PRO A 34 6.04 -5.25 5.17
N PHE A 35 4.74 -5.14 4.91
CA PHE A 35 4.20 -4.70 3.63
C PHE A 35 4.58 -3.25 3.35
N LEU A 36 4.37 -2.36 4.31
CA LEU A 36 4.68 -0.94 4.18
C LEU A 36 6.18 -0.69 3.99
N ILE A 37 7.05 -1.40 4.74
CA ILE A 37 8.50 -1.27 4.59
C ILE A 37 8.94 -1.72 3.19
N VAL A 38 8.44 -2.86 2.71
CA VAL A 38 8.80 -3.34 1.37
C VAL A 38 8.32 -2.38 0.29
N TYR A 39 7.07 -1.91 0.39
CA TYR A 39 6.49 -0.94 -0.53
C TYR A 39 7.37 0.32 -0.65
N LEU A 40 7.66 0.96 0.49
CA LEU A 40 8.47 2.18 0.51
C LEU A 40 9.91 1.95 0.00
N VAL A 41 10.49 0.77 0.23
CA VAL A 41 11.83 0.45 -0.26
C VAL A 41 11.82 0.27 -1.78
N TYR A 42 10.81 -0.41 -2.32
CA TYR A 42 10.68 -0.62 -3.76
C TYR A 42 10.46 0.70 -4.49
N GLU A 43 9.52 1.51 -4.00
CA GLU A 43 9.25 2.83 -4.58
C GLU A 43 10.45 3.77 -4.48
N LEU A 44 11.16 3.79 -3.34
CA LEU A 44 12.36 4.64 -3.21
C LEU A 44 13.48 4.21 -4.18
N ILE A 45 13.63 2.90 -4.41
CA ILE A 45 14.60 2.38 -5.37
C ILE A 45 14.18 2.77 -6.79
N GLU A 46 12.90 2.65 -7.13
CA GLU A 46 12.34 2.98 -8.43
C GLU A 46 12.48 4.48 -8.73
N VAL A 47 12.04 5.36 -7.82
CA VAL A 47 12.25 6.82 -7.91
C VAL A 47 13.73 7.16 -8.06
N ALA A 48 14.64 6.49 -7.34
CA ALA A 48 16.07 6.74 -7.47
C ALA A 48 16.63 6.32 -8.85
N ILE A 49 16.16 5.19 -9.39
CA ILE A 49 16.52 4.71 -10.72
C ILE A 49 15.99 5.67 -11.79
N LEU A 50 14.71 6.05 -11.72
CA LEU A 50 14.11 6.98 -12.67
C LEU A 50 14.78 8.36 -12.63
N ALA A 51 15.03 8.90 -11.43
CA ALA A 51 15.76 10.15 -11.27
C ALA A 51 17.18 10.10 -11.86
N PHE A 52 17.85 8.95 -11.76
CA PHE A 52 19.16 8.74 -12.39
C PHE A 52 19.06 8.65 -13.92
N LEU A 53 18.05 7.98 -14.45
CA LEU A 53 17.85 7.80 -15.90
C LEU A 53 17.34 9.08 -16.59
N GLN A 54 16.56 9.90 -15.89
CA GLN A 54 15.90 11.11 -16.40
C GLN A 54 16.65 12.39 -15.99
N GLN A 55 17.99 12.37 -15.87
CA GLN A 55 18.88 13.46 -15.40
C GLN A 55 18.71 14.86 -16.04
N THR A 56 17.73 15.08 -16.93
CA THR A 56 17.46 16.34 -17.62
C THR A 56 16.26 17.10 -17.03
N GLY A 57 16.52 18.28 -16.47
CA GLY A 57 15.53 19.37 -16.43
C GLY A 57 14.68 19.55 -15.18
N MET A 58 15.08 19.03 -14.01
CA MET A 58 14.31 19.24 -12.79
C MET A 58 14.49 20.68 -12.27
N ASP A 59 13.41 21.45 -12.28
CA ASP A 59 13.36 22.79 -11.70
C ASP A 59 13.43 22.69 -10.16
N TRP A 60 14.58 23.07 -9.59
CA TRP A 60 14.87 23.05 -8.14
C TRP A 60 14.09 24.10 -7.31
N ASN A 61 13.03 24.68 -7.86
CA ASN A 61 12.18 25.60 -7.14
C ASN A 61 11.50 24.85 -5.98
N ALA A 62 11.66 25.36 -4.75
CA ALA A 62 11.12 24.74 -3.54
C ALA A 62 9.61 24.44 -3.61
N LEU A 63 8.83 25.29 -4.29
CA LEU A 63 7.38 25.09 -4.43
C LEU A 63 7.04 23.98 -5.44
N THR A 64 7.83 23.85 -6.51
CA THR A 64 7.72 22.75 -7.48
C THR A 64 8.14 21.44 -6.83
N LEU A 65 9.23 21.44 -6.08
CA LEU A 65 9.71 20.28 -5.32
C LEU A 65 8.69 19.81 -4.27
N LEU A 66 8.09 20.75 -3.53
CA LEU A 66 7.07 20.42 -2.52
C LEU A 66 5.81 19.83 -3.16
N ARG A 67 5.37 20.35 -4.30
CA ARG A 67 4.24 19.77 -5.06
C ARG A 67 4.56 18.38 -5.56
N LEU A 68 5.76 18.16 -6.09
CA LEU A 68 6.20 16.86 -6.58
C LEU A 68 6.25 15.83 -5.44
N LEU A 69 6.86 16.18 -4.30
CA LEU A 69 6.87 15.33 -3.11
C LEU A 69 5.47 15.06 -2.56
N GLY A 70 4.59 16.06 -2.58
CA GLY A 70 3.19 15.90 -2.17
C GLY A 70 2.41 14.96 -3.07
N ASN A 71 2.58 15.07 -4.39
CA ASN A 71 1.94 14.19 -5.36
C ASN A 71 2.44 12.76 -5.23
N LEU A 72 3.77 12.56 -5.17
CA LEU A 72 4.37 11.25 -4.93
C LEU A 72 3.80 10.64 -3.64
N LEU A 73 3.81 11.39 -2.53
CA LEU A 73 3.27 10.87 -1.27
C LEU A 73 1.81 10.43 -1.38
N VAL A 74 0.96 11.20 -2.06
CA VAL A 74 -0.46 10.86 -2.27
C VAL A 74 -0.60 9.59 -3.12
N GLU A 75 0.19 9.48 -4.18
CA GLU A 75 0.21 8.33 -5.09
C GLU A 75 0.71 7.06 -4.39
N THR A 76 1.90 7.11 -3.77
CA THR A 76 2.48 6.07 -2.91
C THR A 76 1.46 5.59 -1.87
N CYS A 77 0.80 6.52 -1.16
CA CYS A 77 -0.19 6.15 -0.15
C CYS A 77 -1.44 5.50 -0.75
N SER A 78 -1.94 6.03 -1.87
CA SER A 78 -3.12 5.51 -2.55
C SER A 78 -2.88 4.11 -3.10
N SER A 79 -1.76 3.89 -3.80
CA SER A 79 -1.39 2.60 -4.39
C SER A 79 -1.18 1.54 -3.31
N PHE A 80 -0.41 1.85 -2.26
CA PHE A 80 -0.25 0.96 -1.11
C PHE A 80 -1.59 0.53 -0.51
N LEU A 81 -2.52 1.47 -0.33
CA LEU A 81 -3.84 1.17 0.23
C LEU A 81 -4.64 0.24 -0.68
N TYR A 82 -4.60 0.39 -1.99
CA TYR A 82 -5.27 -0.57 -2.89
C TYR A 82 -4.65 -1.96 -2.83
N LEU A 83 -3.32 -2.04 -2.85
CA LEU A 83 -2.58 -3.29 -2.77
C LEU A 83 -2.82 -4.06 -1.46
N ILE A 84 -3.04 -3.36 -0.35
CA ILE A 84 -3.20 -4.00 0.97
C ILE A 84 -4.63 -4.44 1.29
N ILE A 85 -5.65 -3.94 0.57
CA ILE A 85 -7.07 -4.28 0.79
C ILE A 85 -7.33 -5.79 0.82
N PRO A 86 -6.86 -6.62 -0.14
CA PRO A 86 -7.08 -8.06 -0.11
C PRO A 86 -6.57 -8.71 1.18
N TYR A 87 -5.42 -8.26 1.67
CA TYR A 87 -4.85 -8.75 2.93
C TYR A 87 -5.66 -8.30 4.15
N LEU A 88 -6.16 -7.06 4.15
CA LEU A 88 -7.05 -6.56 5.20
C LEU A 88 -8.38 -7.31 5.25
N LEU A 89 -8.97 -7.64 4.09
CA LEU A 89 -10.17 -8.47 3.99
C LEU A 89 -9.93 -9.88 4.53
N TYR A 90 -8.78 -10.47 4.19
CA TYR A 90 -8.35 -11.74 4.80
C TYR A 90 -8.28 -11.65 6.33
N LEU A 91 -7.61 -10.62 6.85
CA LEU A 91 -7.52 -10.40 8.30
C LEU A 91 -8.89 -10.11 8.93
N ALA A 92 -9.85 -9.56 8.19
CA ALA A 92 -11.23 -9.33 8.65
C ALA A 92 -12.07 -10.62 8.66
N ALA A 93 -11.83 -11.55 7.73
CA ALA A 93 -12.53 -12.83 7.64
C ALA A 93 -11.94 -13.92 8.56
N LEU A 94 -10.64 -13.85 8.91
CA LEU A 94 -9.95 -14.91 9.65
C LEU A 94 -10.54 -15.18 11.06
N PRO A 95 -11.08 -16.36 11.37
CA PRO A 95 -11.68 -16.58 12.69
C PRO A 95 -10.64 -16.50 13.81
N LYS A 96 -11.04 -16.00 14.99
CA LYS A 96 -10.11 -15.70 16.11
C LYS A 96 -9.20 -16.89 16.49
N ALA A 97 -9.70 -18.12 16.41
CA ALA A 97 -8.97 -19.33 16.73
C ALA A 97 -7.81 -19.67 15.77
N PHE A 98 -7.82 -19.13 14.55
CA PHE A 98 -6.79 -19.41 13.55
C PHE A 98 -5.66 -18.38 13.52
N HIS A 99 -5.77 -17.29 14.28
CA HIS A 99 -4.70 -16.30 14.40
C HIS A 99 -3.47 -16.92 15.06
N GLY A 100 -2.31 -16.72 14.45
CA GLY A 100 -1.03 -17.28 14.91
C GLY A 100 -0.82 -18.77 14.61
N GLY A 101 -1.82 -19.46 14.02
CA GLY A 101 -1.68 -20.86 13.60
C GLY A 101 -0.91 -21.04 12.30
N LYS A 102 -0.51 -22.28 11.98
CA LYS A 102 0.22 -22.63 10.75
C LYS A 102 -0.49 -22.15 9.48
N THR A 103 -1.81 -22.31 9.38
CA THR A 103 -2.61 -21.83 8.25
C THR A 103 -2.54 -20.32 8.07
N ASN A 104 -2.54 -19.56 9.16
CA ASN A 104 -2.40 -18.11 9.12
C ASN A 104 -0.99 -17.68 8.69
N HIS A 105 0.04 -18.42 9.07
CA HIS A 105 1.38 -18.22 8.54
C HIS A 105 1.44 -18.45 7.03
N VAL A 106 0.91 -19.58 6.54
CA VAL A 106 0.91 -19.89 5.11
C VAL A 106 0.14 -18.84 4.31
N LEU A 107 -1.07 -18.49 4.73
CA LEU A 107 -1.88 -17.49 4.03
C LEU A 107 -1.28 -16.09 4.11
N THR A 108 -0.76 -15.67 5.26
CA THR A 108 -0.08 -14.37 5.37
C THR A 108 1.15 -14.33 4.46
N THR A 109 1.94 -15.40 4.41
CA THR A 109 3.08 -15.49 3.48
C THR A 109 2.61 -15.44 2.03
N ALA A 110 1.53 -16.15 1.67
CA ALA A 110 0.99 -16.12 0.31
C ALA A 110 0.53 -14.71 -0.11
N PHE A 111 -0.21 -14.00 0.74
CA PHE A 111 -0.59 -12.61 0.50
C PHE A 111 0.63 -11.69 0.40
N PHE A 112 1.63 -11.89 1.26
CA PHE A 112 2.88 -11.12 1.20
C PHE A 112 3.69 -11.41 -0.07
N THR A 113 3.76 -12.65 -0.52
CA THR A 113 4.40 -13.03 -1.78
C THR A 113 3.69 -12.40 -2.96
N LEU A 114 2.36 -12.48 -3.00
CA LEU A 114 1.56 -11.85 -4.05
C LEU A 114 1.77 -10.32 -4.07
N PHE A 115 1.78 -9.70 -2.89
CA PHE A 115 2.07 -8.29 -2.73
C PHE A 115 3.45 -7.92 -3.28
N CYS A 116 4.51 -8.63 -2.88
CA CYS A 116 5.87 -8.36 -3.38
C CYS A 116 5.96 -8.52 -4.91
N LEU A 117 5.32 -9.55 -5.46
CA LEU A 117 5.32 -9.80 -6.90
C LEU A 117 4.62 -8.67 -7.65
N LEU A 118 3.42 -8.29 -7.21
CA LEU A 118 2.65 -7.23 -7.84
C LEU A 118 3.36 -5.88 -7.75
N ASN A 119 3.88 -5.53 -6.57
CA ASN A 119 4.63 -4.29 -6.37
C ASN A 119 5.88 -4.26 -7.26
N CYS A 120 6.66 -5.35 -7.26
CA CYS A 120 7.88 -5.41 -8.08
C CYS A 120 7.59 -5.39 -9.58
N CYS A 121 6.48 -5.98 -10.04
CA CYS A 121 6.03 -5.88 -11.43
C CYS A 121 5.69 -4.44 -11.81
N GLU A 122 4.99 -3.71 -10.93
CA GLU A 122 4.64 -2.31 -11.12
C GLU A 122 5.90 -1.44 -11.23
N GLU A 123 6.78 -1.46 -10.23
CA GLU A 123 8.03 -0.68 -10.27
C GLU A 123 8.88 -1.00 -11.51
N MET A 124 8.98 -2.30 -11.86
CA MET A 124 9.74 -2.72 -13.02
C MET A 124 9.12 -2.21 -14.31
N ALA A 125 7.78 -2.17 -14.41
CA ALA A 125 7.09 -1.61 -15.56
C ALA A 125 7.33 -0.10 -15.68
N GLU A 126 7.31 0.66 -14.58
CA GLU A 126 7.61 2.10 -14.58
C GLU A 126 9.05 2.38 -15.03
N ILE A 127 10.03 1.64 -14.48
CA ILE A 127 11.45 1.77 -14.88
C ILE A 127 11.65 1.51 -16.38
N LEU A 128 10.99 0.47 -16.90
CA LEU A 128 11.17 0.02 -18.27
C LEU A 128 10.46 0.92 -19.29
N THR A 129 9.26 1.41 -18.95
CA THR A 129 8.49 2.31 -19.81
C THR A 129 8.95 3.77 -19.68
N ARG A 130 9.60 4.13 -18.58
CA ARG A 130 9.98 5.51 -18.19
C ARG A 130 8.79 6.46 -18.09
N GLU A 131 7.59 5.92 -18.01
CA GLU A 131 6.36 6.64 -17.75
C GLU A 131 5.87 6.24 -16.35
N HIS A 132 5.19 7.16 -15.66
CA HIS A 132 4.48 6.85 -14.42
C HIS A 132 3.32 5.92 -14.74
N PHE A 133 3.60 4.63 -14.71
CA PHE A 133 2.68 3.58 -15.07
C PHE A 133 2.28 2.82 -13.81
N SER A 134 1.19 3.25 -13.16
CA SER A 134 0.62 2.41 -12.12
C SER A 134 -0.25 1.31 -12.74
N PHE A 135 0.06 0.04 -12.41
CA PHE A 135 -0.73 -1.14 -12.82
C PHE A 135 -2.18 -1.07 -12.30
N TYR A 136 -2.40 -0.27 -11.25
CA TYR A 136 -3.69 -0.01 -10.62
C TYR A 136 -4.29 1.34 -11.03
N SER A 137 -3.62 2.08 -11.92
CA SER A 137 -4.14 3.34 -12.44
C SER A 137 -5.46 3.13 -13.18
N ARG A 138 -6.31 4.16 -13.11
CA ARG A 138 -7.54 4.22 -13.89
C ARG A 138 -7.29 4.00 -15.39
N GLN A 139 -6.16 4.44 -15.92
CA GLN A 139 -5.82 4.31 -17.33
C GLN A 139 -5.59 2.86 -17.75
N PHE A 140 -4.88 2.07 -16.94
CA PHE A 140 -4.72 0.63 -17.20
C PHE A 140 -6.07 -0.10 -17.17
N LEU A 141 -6.92 0.21 -16.19
CA LEU A 141 -8.24 -0.42 -16.06
C LEU A 141 -9.19 -0.09 -17.22
N LEU A 142 -9.02 1.07 -17.86
CA LEU A 142 -9.84 1.48 -19.01
C LEU A 142 -9.33 0.91 -20.34
N SER A 143 -8.02 0.77 -20.51
CA SER A 143 -7.40 0.35 -21.78
C SER A 143 -6.24 -0.66 -21.60
N PRO A 144 -6.50 -1.87 -21.07
CA PRO A 144 -5.44 -2.83 -20.73
C PRO A 144 -4.68 -3.36 -21.96
N GLY A 145 -5.35 -3.48 -23.11
CA GLY A 145 -4.71 -3.98 -24.33
C GLY A 145 -3.63 -3.04 -24.88
N GLN A 146 -3.84 -1.72 -24.78
CA GLN A 146 -2.87 -0.72 -25.26
C GLN A 146 -1.65 -0.64 -24.34
N ALA A 147 -1.86 -0.68 -23.02
CA ALA A 147 -0.78 -0.73 -22.04
C ALA A 147 0.09 -1.99 -22.23
N TRP A 148 -0.54 -3.13 -22.52
CA TRP A 148 0.18 -4.38 -22.78
C TRP A 148 1.07 -4.30 -24.02
N THR A 149 0.58 -3.72 -25.12
CA THR A 149 1.37 -3.58 -26.35
C THR A 149 2.60 -2.69 -26.16
N GLN A 150 2.49 -1.62 -25.37
CA GLN A 150 3.62 -0.74 -25.05
C GLN A 150 4.71 -1.45 -24.23
N MET A 151 4.32 -2.34 -23.31
CA MET A 151 5.28 -3.14 -22.54
C MET A 151 6.02 -4.17 -23.41
N VAL A 152 5.32 -4.83 -24.33
CA VAL A 152 5.90 -5.92 -25.14
C VAL A 152 6.89 -5.39 -26.18
N GLU A 153 6.65 -4.21 -26.75
CA GLU A 153 7.51 -3.63 -27.78
C GLU A 153 8.80 -3.00 -27.23
N GLY A 154 8.81 -2.57 -25.96
CA GLY A 154 9.94 -1.87 -25.34
C GLY A 154 10.90 -2.72 -24.50
N VAL A 155 10.58 -3.98 -24.21
CA VAL A 155 11.18 -4.72 -23.08
C VAL A 155 11.63 -6.14 -23.43
N SER A 156 12.82 -6.51 -22.94
CA SER A 156 13.21 -7.93 -22.84
C SER A 156 12.47 -8.62 -21.69
N ILE A 157 11.33 -9.25 -22.00
CA ILE A 157 10.38 -9.81 -21.01
C ILE A 157 11.04 -10.84 -20.08
N ILE A 158 11.86 -11.75 -20.63
CA ILE A 158 12.44 -12.87 -19.87
C ILE A 158 13.37 -12.41 -18.72
N PRO A 159 14.39 -11.56 -18.96
CA PRO A 159 15.24 -11.07 -17.87
C PRO A 159 14.46 -10.23 -16.86
N SER A 160 13.49 -9.43 -17.29
CA SER A 160 12.64 -8.65 -16.38
C SER A 160 11.84 -9.56 -15.44
N LEU A 161 11.19 -10.61 -15.97
CA LEU A 161 10.46 -11.59 -15.14
C LEU A 161 11.38 -12.33 -14.16
N LEU A 162 12.57 -12.75 -14.60
CA LEU A 162 13.54 -13.39 -13.71
C LEU A 162 14.01 -12.47 -12.59
N SER A 163 14.21 -11.18 -12.89
CA SER A 163 14.59 -10.18 -11.88
C SER A 163 13.47 -9.98 -10.85
N VAL A 164 12.23 -9.82 -11.30
CA VAL A 164 11.04 -9.68 -10.44
C VAL A 164 10.89 -10.89 -9.52
N LEU A 165 10.99 -12.10 -10.07
CA LEU A 165 10.90 -13.34 -9.30
C LEU A 165 12.02 -13.43 -8.26
N THR A 166 13.25 -13.08 -8.63
CA THR A 166 14.41 -13.15 -7.74
C THR A 166 14.30 -12.14 -6.60
N ILE A 167 13.98 -10.88 -6.91
CA ILE A 167 13.83 -9.80 -5.92
C ILE A 167 12.67 -10.09 -4.96
N SER A 168 11.52 -10.51 -5.51
CA SER A 168 10.34 -10.86 -4.71
C SER A 168 10.61 -12.05 -3.79
N THR A 169 11.24 -13.11 -4.31
CA THR A 169 11.57 -14.31 -3.52
C THR A 169 12.56 -13.98 -2.40
N ALA A 170 13.62 -13.21 -2.70
CA ALA A 170 14.59 -12.77 -1.69
C ALA A 170 13.91 -11.95 -0.58
N THR A 171 13.00 -11.05 -0.96
CA THR A 171 12.24 -10.22 -0.02
C THR A 171 11.33 -11.07 0.88
N VAL A 172 10.62 -12.04 0.30
CA VAL A 172 9.79 -13.00 1.07
C VAL A 172 10.64 -13.77 2.08
N VAL A 173 11.81 -14.27 1.67
CA VAL A 173 12.73 -14.99 2.57
C VAL A 173 13.18 -14.10 3.73
N LEU A 174 13.57 -12.86 3.45
CA LEU A 174 14.02 -11.88 4.47
C LEU A 174 12.94 -11.55 5.51
N PHE A 175 11.68 -11.44 5.10
CA PHE A 175 10.58 -11.06 5.98
C PHE A 175 9.75 -12.22 6.53
N SER A 176 9.94 -13.44 6.03
CA SER A 176 9.15 -14.65 6.37
C SER A 176 8.91 -14.86 7.87
N LYS A 177 9.91 -14.58 8.72
CA LYS A 177 9.82 -14.73 10.19
C LYS A 177 9.10 -13.58 10.90
N LYS A 178 8.90 -12.44 10.24
CA LYS A 178 8.33 -11.20 10.81
C LYS A 178 6.85 -10.98 10.46
N LEU A 179 6.28 -11.78 9.57
CA LEU A 179 4.93 -11.56 9.03
C LEU A 179 3.79 -11.80 10.03
N VAL A 180 4.00 -12.66 11.02
CA VAL A 180 2.94 -13.09 11.96
C VAL A 180 3.39 -12.86 13.41
N PRO A 181 2.94 -11.77 14.06
CA PRO A 181 3.16 -11.56 15.48
C PRO A 181 2.23 -12.43 16.35
N LEU A 182 2.72 -12.84 17.51
CA LEU A 182 2.00 -13.59 18.57
C LEU A 182 0.99 -12.72 19.37
N GLN A 183 0.61 -11.56 18.86
CA GLN A 183 -0.31 -10.65 19.58
C GLN A 183 -1.77 -11.10 19.40
N PRO A 184 -2.62 -10.91 20.43
CA PRO A 184 -4.03 -11.26 20.34
C PRO A 184 -4.72 -10.39 19.27
N PRO A 185 -5.58 -10.98 18.42
CA PRO A 185 -6.32 -10.23 17.42
C PRO A 185 -7.37 -9.33 18.08
N PRO A 186 -7.63 -8.13 17.52
CA PRO A 186 -8.70 -7.26 18.01
C PRO A 186 -10.09 -7.86 17.78
N PHE A 187 -11.11 -7.24 18.39
CA PHE A 187 -12.50 -7.67 18.24
C PHE A 187 -12.97 -7.61 16.77
N ALA A 188 -13.93 -8.47 16.40
CA ALA A 188 -14.45 -8.57 15.03
C ALA A 188 -14.89 -7.23 14.39
N PRO A 189 -15.62 -6.32 15.06
CA PRO A 189 -16.02 -5.04 14.45
C PRO A 189 -14.81 -4.14 14.13
N VAL A 190 -13.79 -4.11 15.00
CA VAL A 190 -12.53 -3.38 14.77
C VAL A 190 -11.76 -3.98 13.60
N ARG A 191 -11.93 -5.29 13.35
CA ARG A 191 -11.30 -5.94 12.21
C ARG A 191 -11.97 -5.64 10.88
N ALA A 192 -13.30 -5.51 10.90
CA ALA A 192 -14.09 -5.13 9.73
C ALA A 192 -13.91 -3.65 9.37
N SER A 193 -13.63 -2.77 10.34
CA SER A 193 -13.41 -1.35 10.05
C SER A 193 -12.09 -1.07 9.30
N ALA A 194 -11.08 -1.91 9.44
CA ALA A 194 -9.78 -1.72 8.79
C ALA A 194 -9.85 -1.71 7.25
N PRO A 195 -10.43 -2.71 6.55
CA PRO A 195 -10.59 -2.65 5.10
C PRO A 195 -11.52 -1.52 4.66
N VAL A 196 -12.59 -1.23 5.41
CA VAL A 196 -13.50 -0.11 5.08
C VAL A 196 -12.75 1.23 5.11
N LEU A 197 -11.94 1.45 6.15
CA LEU A 197 -11.13 2.66 6.27
C LEU A 197 -10.07 2.75 5.17
N ALA A 198 -9.41 1.64 4.84
CA ALA A 198 -8.44 1.59 3.76
C ALA A 198 -9.08 1.92 2.40
N CYS A 199 -10.25 1.36 2.08
CA CYS A 199 -11.00 1.70 0.87
C CYS A 199 -11.40 3.19 0.84
N ALA A 200 -11.92 3.72 1.94
CA ALA A 200 -12.32 5.12 2.01
C ALA A 200 -11.13 6.06 1.81
N MET A 201 -9.99 5.77 2.47
CA MET A 201 -8.77 6.55 2.31
C MET A 201 -8.18 6.45 0.90
N ALA A 202 -8.11 5.24 0.33
CA ALA A 202 -7.63 5.03 -1.05
C ALA A 202 -8.48 5.83 -2.05
N PHE A 203 -9.79 5.78 -1.90
CA PHE A 203 -10.71 6.54 -2.75
C PHE A 203 -10.51 8.05 -2.61
N ILE A 204 -10.42 8.57 -1.38
CA ILE A 204 -10.22 10.01 -1.13
C ILE A 204 -8.89 10.50 -1.72
N LEU A 205 -7.80 9.74 -1.53
CA LEU A 205 -6.48 10.09 -2.05
C LEU A 205 -6.43 10.03 -3.58
N SER A 206 -7.02 8.99 -4.19
CA SER A 206 -7.16 8.87 -5.64
C SER A 206 -7.97 10.01 -6.24
N TRP A 207 -9.07 10.40 -5.58
CA TRP A 207 -9.94 11.46 -6.07
C TRP A 207 -9.27 12.83 -5.99
N GLY A 208 -8.56 13.12 -4.89
CA GLY A 208 -7.83 14.38 -4.70
C GLY A 208 -6.67 14.60 -5.69
N SER A 209 -6.11 13.52 -6.24
CA SER A 209 -5.00 13.56 -7.21
C SER A 209 -5.47 13.83 -8.67
N SER A 210 -6.78 13.75 -8.95
CA SER A 210 -7.31 13.90 -10.31
C SER A 210 -7.34 15.35 -10.80
N GLY A 211 -6.21 15.82 -11.33
CA GLY A 211 -6.20 16.88 -12.34
C GLY A 211 -7.00 16.46 -13.59
N PRO A 212 -7.47 17.43 -14.42
CA PRO A 212 -8.20 17.11 -15.64
C PRO A 212 -7.37 16.18 -16.54
N LEU A 213 -8.05 15.21 -17.17
CA LEU A 213 -7.45 14.27 -18.10
C LEU A 213 -6.61 15.05 -19.14
N PRO A 214 -5.35 14.65 -19.44
CA PRO A 214 -4.61 15.25 -20.52
C PRO A 214 -5.43 15.09 -21.80
N ALA A 215 -5.73 16.21 -22.46
CA ALA A 215 -6.37 16.20 -23.77
C ALA A 215 -5.46 15.40 -24.70
N TYR A 216 -5.99 14.32 -25.27
CA TYR A 216 -5.29 13.47 -26.24
C TYR A 216 -4.94 14.32 -27.47
N GLY A 217 -3.76 14.92 -27.45
CA GLY A 217 -3.19 15.68 -28.55
C GLY A 217 -2.64 14.72 -29.59
N GLY A 218 -3.53 14.06 -30.34
CA GLY A 218 -3.18 13.32 -31.54
C GLY A 218 -2.63 14.26 -32.60
N LYS A 219 -1.33 14.57 -32.54
CA LYS A 219 -0.59 14.99 -33.73
C LYS A 219 -0.19 13.73 -34.49
N MET A 220 -1.10 13.26 -35.34
CA MET A 220 -0.73 12.53 -36.54
C MET A 220 0.06 13.50 -37.44
N GLY A 221 1.39 13.50 -37.30
CA GLY A 221 2.28 14.11 -38.28
C GLY A 221 2.32 13.23 -39.52
N LYS A 222 1.81 13.76 -40.63
CA LYS A 222 2.20 13.33 -41.98
C LYS A 222 3.64 13.76 -42.27
#